data_AF-T2ITJ6-F1
#
_entry.id   AF-T2ITJ6-F1
#
_cell.length_a   1.000
_cell.length_b   1.000
_cell.length_c   1.000
_cell.angle_alpha   90.00
_cell.angle_beta   90.00
_cell.angle_gamma   90.00
#
_symmetry.space_group_name_H-M   'P 1'
#
loop_
_entity.id
_entity.type
_entity.pdbx_description
1 polymer ?
#
loop_
_entity_poly.entity_id
_entity_poly.type
_entity_poly.pdbx_seq_one_letter_code
_entity_poly.pdbx_strand_id
1 'polypeptide(L)'
;MEWLKIGQEYGLTLSELNIGGGLGIRYTEDDDPPSIEEWVKAASEAVMKACQRSGIPLPKLIAEPGRSLIGSACVTAYTVGSSKEIPDIRTYVAVDGGNVR
;
A
#
# COMPACT_ATOMS: atom_id res chain seq x y z
N MET A 1 -15.81 9.75 -8.56
CA MET A 1 -16.17 10.43 -9.83
C MET A 1 -17.04 11.65 -9.63
N GLU A 2 -17.89 11.68 -8.61
CA GLU A 2 -18.73 12.85 -8.28
C GLU A 2 -17.92 14.15 -8.19
N TRP A 3 -16.78 14.15 -7.51
CA TRP A 3 -15.88 15.31 -7.44
C TRP A 3 -15.32 15.78 -8.79
N LEU A 4 -15.04 14.86 -9.73
CA LEU A 4 -14.61 15.23 -11.08
C LEU A 4 -15.73 15.94 -11.84
N LYS A 5 -16.97 15.47 -11.64
CA LYS A 5 -18.16 16.08 -12.24
C LYS A 5 -18.44 17.46 -11.65
N ILE A 6 -18.41 17.58 -10.32
CA ILE A 6 -18.58 18.85 -9.60
C ILE A 6 -17.53 19.85 -10.09
N GLY A 7 -16.26 19.45 -10.19
CA GLY A 7 -15.21 20.32 -10.72
C GLY A 7 -15.53 20.88 -12.11
N GLN A 8 -16.03 20.03 -13.02
CA GLN A 8 -16.47 20.48 -14.34
C GLN A 8 -17.64 21.47 -14.31
N GLU A 9 -18.61 21.28 -13.40
CA GLU A 9 -19.72 22.22 -13.21
C GLU A 9 -19.22 23.61 -12.76
N TYR A 10 -18.09 23.67 -12.06
CA TYR A 10 -17.40 24.91 -11.68
C TYR A 10 -16.35 25.39 -12.71
N GLY A 11 -16.26 24.76 -13.89
CA GLY A 11 -15.29 25.12 -14.92
C GLY A 11 -13.83 24.75 -14.59
N LEU A 12 -13.61 23.85 -13.62
CA LEU A 12 -12.30 23.35 -13.26
C LEU A 12 -11.92 22.16 -14.16
N THR A 13 -10.79 22.27 -14.83
CA THR A 13 -10.23 21.17 -15.63
C THR A 13 -9.47 20.20 -14.71
N LEU A 14 -10.19 19.20 -14.19
CA LEU A 14 -9.59 18.11 -13.41
C LEU A 14 -9.13 16.99 -14.34
N SER A 15 -7.84 17.01 -14.70
CA SER A 15 -7.23 16.05 -15.64
C SER A 15 -6.35 14.99 -14.97
N GLU A 16 -6.13 15.07 -13.67
CA GLU A 16 -5.30 14.13 -12.91
C GLU A 16 -6.09 13.54 -11.74
N LEU A 17 -5.86 12.26 -11.47
CA LEU A 17 -6.45 11.54 -10.35
C LEU A 17 -5.34 10.77 -9.63
N ASN A 18 -5.10 11.13 -8.37
CA ASN A 18 -4.20 10.41 -7.50
C ASN A 18 -4.99 9.38 -6.68
N ILE A 19 -4.63 8.10 -6.80
CA ILE A 19 -5.26 7.00 -6.07
C ILE A 19 -4.48 6.61 -4.80
N GLY A 20 -3.39 7.33 -4.51
CA GLY A 20 -2.50 7.06 -3.40
C GLY A 20 -1.70 5.76 -3.58
N GLY A 21 -1.21 5.23 -2.47
CA GLY A 21 -0.51 3.95 -2.40
C GLY A 21 -1.41 2.81 -1.95
N GLY A 22 -0.86 1.90 -1.14
CA GLY A 22 -1.62 0.81 -0.52
C GLY A 22 -1.40 -0.57 -1.14
N LEU A 23 -0.50 -0.70 -2.12
CA LEU A 23 0.00 -2.01 -2.53
C LEU A 23 0.79 -2.63 -1.37
N GLY A 24 0.33 -3.80 -0.92
CA GLY A 24 0.92 -4.56 0.18
C GLY A 24 2.26 -5.22 -0.19
N ILE A 25 2.92 -5.77 0.83
CA ILE A 25 4.07 -6.66 0.68
C ILE A 25 3.86 -7.89 1.55
N ARG A 26 4.62 -8.94 1.26
CA ARG A 26 4.66 -10.16 2.04
C ARG A 26 5.50 -9.93 3.31
N TYR A 27 4.89 -10.05 4.48
CA TYR A 27 5.57 -9.97 5.79
C TYR A 27 5.87 -11.35 6.36
N THR A 28 4.94 -12.28 6.14
CA THR A 28 5.01 -13.67 6.57
C THR A 28 4.89 -14.59 5.36
N GLU A 29 5.16 -15.88 5.54
CA GLU A 29 5.01 -16.84 4.44
C GLU A 29 3.54 -16.99 4.01
N ASP A 30 2.57 -16.65 4.85
CA ASP A 30 1.15 -16.80 4.52
C ASP A 30 0.58 -15.59 3.75
N ASP A 31 1.33 -14.48 3.64
CA ASP A 31 0.84 -13.32 2.89
C ASP A 31 1.02 -13.49 1.38
N ASP A 32 -0.05 -13.21 0.63
CA ASP A 32 -0.10 -13.28 -0.84
C ASP A 32 -0.61 -11.96 -1.44
N PRO A 33 0.20 -10.88 -1.40
CA PRO A 33 -0.18 -9.61 -2.02
C PRO A 33 -0.20 -9.73 -3.56
N PRO A 34 -1.07 -8.98 -4.26
CA PRO A 34 -1.07 -8.97 -5.71
C PRO A 34 0.25 -8.43 -6.26
N SER A 35 0.60 -8.82 -7.48
CA SER A 35 1.68 -8.19 -8.24
C SER A 35 1.35 -6.71 -8.53
N ILE A 36 2.39 -5.91 -8.81
CA ILE A 36 2.20 -4.51 -9.21
C ILE A 36 1.35 -4.43 -10.49
N GLU A 37 1.53 -5.35 -11.42
CA GLU A 37 0.77 -5.43 -12.67
C GLU A 37 -0.72 -5.68 -12.40
N GLU A 38 -1.06 -6.64 -11.54
CA GLU A 38 -2.44 -6.95 -11.18
C GLU A 38 -3.11 -5.77 -10.47
N TRP A 39 -2.40 -5.12 -9.56
CA TRP A 39 -2.89 -3.96 -8.85
C TRP A 39 -3.16 -2.77 -9.79
N VAL A 40 -2.20 -2.43 -10.65
CA VAL A 40 -2.33 -1.34 -11.64
C VAL A 40 -3.49 -1.63 -12.60
N LYS A 41 -3.62 -2.87 -13.06
CA LYS A 41 -4.71 -3.29 -13.95
C LYS A 41 -6.07 -3.10 -13.29
N ALA A 42 -6.24 -3.63 -12.08
CA ALA A 42 -7.50 -3.53 -11.35
C ALA A 42 -7.90 -2.06 -11.08
N ALA A 43 -6.95 -1.24 -10.63
CA ALA A 43 -7.17 0.18 -10.37
C ALA A 43 -7.54 0.96 -11.65
N SER A 44 -6.80 0.74 -12.74
CA SER A 44 -7.04 1.40 -14.02
C SER A 44 -8.41 1.00 -14.60
N GLU A 45 -8.76 -0.29 -14.56
CA GLU A 45 -10.06 -0.77 -15.01
C GLU A 45 -11.23 -0.19 -14.21
N ALA A 46 -11.08 -0.08 -12.88
CA ALA A 46 -12.10 0.53 -12.03
C ALA A 46 -12.32 2.02 -12.37
N VAL A 47 -11.24 2.78 -12.56
CA VAL A 47 -11.31 4.18 -12.97
C VAL A 47 -11.93 4.32 -14.35
N MET A 48 -11.50 3.51 -15.33
CA MET A 48 -12.06 3.51 -16.69
C MET A 48 -13.56 3.27 -16.69
N LYS A 49 -14.02 2.23 -15.99
CA LYS A 49 -15.47 1.90 -15.86
C LYS A 49 -16.24 3.05 -15.22
N ALA A 50 -15.67 3.70 -14.20
CA ALA A 50 -16.33 4.80 -13.51
C ALA A 50 -16.39 6.09 -14.35
N CYS A 51 -15.33 6.41 -15.13
CA CYS A 51 -15.33 7.49 -16.11
C CYS A 51 -16.39 7.27 -17.19
N GLN A 52 -16.41 6.08 -17.81
CA GLN A 52 -17.36 5.71 -18.85
C GLN A 52 -18.81 5.85 -18.38
N ARG A 53 -19.12 5.33 -17.18
CA ARG A 53 -20.46 5.45 -16.58
C ARG A 53 -20.88 6.89 -16.29
N SER A 54 -19.92 7.78 -16.04
CA SER A 54 -20.18 9.18 -15.66
C SER A 54 -20.11 10.14 -16.86
N GLY A 55 -19.71 9.67 -18.04
CA GLY A 55 -19.51 10.51 -19.21
C GLY A 55 -18.33 11.49 -19.09
N ILE A 56 -17.34 11.19 -18.24
CA ILE A 56 -16.19 12.06 -17.96
C ILE A 56 -14.96 11.54 -18.71
N PRO A 57 -14.10 12.42 -19.26
CA PRO A 57 -12.82 12.01 -19.85
C PRO A 57 -11.95 11.19 -18.87
N LEU A 58 -11.10 10.33 -19.41
CA LEU A 58 -10.13 9.60 -18.59
C LEU A 58 -9.07 10.57 -18.05
N PRO A 59 -8.87 10.67 -16.73
CA PRO A 59 -7.78 11.45 -16.18
C PRO A 59 -6.46 10.67 -16.30
N LYS A 60 -5.35 11.37 -16.19
CA LYS A 60 -4.05 10.78 -15.88
C LYS A 60 -4.10 10.20 -14.46
N LEU A 61 -3.79 8.92 -14.33
CA LEU A 61 -3.77 8.23 -13.05
C LEU A 61 -2.37 8.35 -12.41
N ILE A 62 -2.32 8.68 -11.12
CA ILE A 62 -1.10 8.79 -10.32
C ILE A 62 -1.23 7.83 -9.14
N ALA A 63 -0.16 7.09 -8.85
CA ALA A 63 -0.05 6.19 -7.71
C ALA A 63 1.15 6.57 -6.86
N GLU A 64 1.08 6.32 -5.54
CA GLU A 64 2.10 6.68 -4.56
C GLU A 64 2.57 5.44 -3.77
N PRO A 65 3.18 4.44 -4.42
CA PRO A 65 3.68 3.26 -3.73
C PRO A 65 4.85 3.64 -2.81
N GLY A 66 4.77 3.22 -1.55
CA GLY A 66 5.85 3.41 -0.56
C GLY A 66 6.38 2.07 -0.09
N ARG A 67 5.59 1.39 0.76
CA ARG A 67 5.94 0.09 1.35
C ARG A 67 6.25 -0.98 0.30
N SER A 68 5.50 -1.02 -0.80
CA SER A 68 5.74 -1.96 -1.90
C SER A 68 7.03 -1.72 -2.68
N LEU A 69 7.61 -0.52 -2.61
CA LEU A 69 8.90 -0.24 -3.24
C LEU A 69 10.08 -0.60 -2.33
N ILE A 70 9.99 -0.26 -1.04
CA ILE A 70 11.15 -0.29 -0.13
C ILE A 70 11.09 -1.39 0.91
N GLY A 71 9.91 -1.93 1.21
CA GLY A 71 9.68 -2.75 2.40
C GLY A 71 10.41 -4.08 2.39
N SER A 72 10.63 -4.68 1.21
CA SER A 72 11.40 -5.91 1.03
C SER A 72 12.88 -5.68 0.72
N ALA A 73 13.31 -4.43 0.59
CA ALA A 73 14.69 -4.09 0.22
C ALA A 73 15.66 -4.17 1.41
N CYS A 74 15.14 -4.16 2.64
CA CYS A 74 15.92 -4.06 3.86
C CYS A 74 15.46 -5.10 4.89
N VAL A 75 16.42 -5.51 5.73
CA VAL A 75 16.17 -6.26 6.95
C VAL A 75 16.74 -5.49 8.14
N THR A 76 16.19 -5.73 9.32
CA THR A 76 16.77 -5.20 10.56
C THR A 76 17.50 -6.31 11.28
N ALA A 77 18.83 -6.22 11.34
CA ALA A 77 19.67 -7.15 12.08
C ALA A 77 19.79 -6.70 13.55
N TYR A 78 19.79 -7.68 14.46
CA TYR A 78 19.91 -7.46 15.89
C TYR A 78 20.91 -8.44 16.50
N THR A 79 21.51 -8.06 17.63
CA THR A 79 22.30 -8.95 18.49
C THR A 79 21.42 -9.54 19.58
N VAL A 80 21.49 -10.86 19.80
CA VAL A 80 20.81 -11.51 20.91
C VAL A 80 21.53 -11.19 22.23
N GLY A 81 20.77 -10.74 23.23
CA GLY A 81 21.22 -10.52 24.59
C GLY A 81 20.89 -11.72 25.49
N SER A 82 19.89 -11.55 26.34
CA SER A 82 19.42 -12.60 27.26
C SER A 82 18.26 -13.41 26.67
N SER A 83 18.11 -14.66 27.12
CA SER A 83 16.94 -15.48 26.83
C SER A 83 16.35 -16.06 28.11
N LYS A 84 15.02 -16.24 28.12
CA LYS A 84 14.29 -16.84 29.24
C LYS A 84 13.26 -17.82 28.70
N GLU A 85 13.46 -19.09 28.99
CA GLU A 85 12.47 -20.13 28.73
C GLU A 85 11.54 -20.27 29.94
N ILE A 86 10.24 -20.25 29.68
CA ILE A 86 9.21 -20.51 30.68
C ILE A 86 8.44 -21.74 30.21
N PRO A 87 8.59 -22.90 30.89
CA PRO A 87 7.93 -24.15 30.52
C PRO A 87 6.42 -23.95 30.34
N ASP A 88 5.87 -24.59 29.30
CA ASP A 88 4.45 -24.55 28.92
C ASP A 88 3.86 -23.17 28.61
N ILE A 89 4.69 -22.11 28.57
CA ILE A 89 4.24 -20.74 28.31
C ILE A 89 4.89 -20.18 27.05
N ARG A 90 6.21 -19.92 27.06
CA ARG A 90 6.99 -19.44 25.90
C ARG A 90 8.46 -19.22 26.23
N THR A 91 9.26 -19.12 25.16
CA THR A 91 10.61 -18.59 25.19
C THR A 91 10.60 -17.11 24.84
N TYR A 92 11.26 -16.29 25.66
CA TYR A 92 11.56 -14.90 25.39
C TYR A 92 13.03 -14.73 25.03
N VAL A 93 13.31 -13.95 23.99
CA VAL A 93 14.65 -13.57 23.57
C VAL A 93 14.73 -12.05 23.55
N ALA A 94 15.63 -11.48 24.33
CA ALA A 94 15.93 -10.05 24.31
C ALA A 94 16.96 -9.75 23.22
N VAL A 95 16.78 -8.61 22.56
CA VAL A 95 17.66 -8.11 21.51
C VAL A 95 18.13 -6.69 21.84
N ASP A 96 19.20 -6.23 21.21
CA ASP A 96 19.84 -4.93 21.43
C ASP A 96 19.12 -3.71 20.82
N GLY A 97 17.92 -3.90 20.27
CA GLY A 97 17.05 -2.81 19.82
C GLY A 97 15.59 -3.02 20.24
N GLY A 98 14.67 -2.38 19.53
CA GLY A 98 13.24 -2.43 19.82
C GLY A 98 12.65 -1.06 20.12
N ASN A 99 11.42 -1.02 20.62
CA ASN A 99 10.78 0.24 20.98
C ASN A 99 11.33 0.75 22.31
N VAL A 100 11.93 1.94 22.30
CA VAL A 100 12.25 2.68 23.53
C VAL A 100 11.01 3.49 23.90
N ARG A 101 10.50 3.31 25.13
CA ARG A 101 9.60 4.29 25.74
C ARG A 101 10.39 5.21 26.63
#